data_AF-A0A537TI94-F1
#
_entry.id   AF-A0A537TI94-F1
#
_cell.length_a   1.000
_cell.length_b   1.000
_cell.length_c   1.000
_cell.angle_alpha   90.00
_cell.angle_beta   90.00
_cell.angle_gamma   90.00
#
_symmetry.space_group_name_H-M   'P 1'
#
loop_
_entity.id
_entity.type
_entity.pdbx_description
1 polymer ?
#
loop_
_entity_poly.entity_id
_entity_poly.type
_entity_poly.pdbx_seq_one_letter_code
_entity_poly.pdbx_strand_id
1 'polypeptide(L)'
;MMVCRMTELRRRWSSLALVVVPGFILSPLWVLAVSAEIAAWRLLEGETHPREHFDPLWKLAYMWEHPLHFPLAAWTALTVWGDRLWQELIGILGWQDILLPPWTYFVLTVFLVLVPLQKLNLDGAVRARVAVITGLAVLGYVVTVYLIFFLTYTPLNVDHVRGVQGRYFVMALPMAAIFLASMTNIDLPRGALATTAIAGSLLSGITSFQALLVTHWSVP
;
A
#
# COMPACT_ATOMS: atom_id res chain seq x y z
N MET A 1 15.28 -4.92 40.44
CA MET A 1 14.81 -4.04 39.35
C MET A 1 14.83 -4.67 37.95
N MET A 2 15.65 -5.70 37.67
CA MET A 2 15.78 -6.29 36.32
C MET A 2 14.57 -7.15 35.87
N VAL A 3 13.92 -7.85 36.82
CA VAL A 3 12.76 -8.73 36.55
C VAL A 3 11.51 -7.95 36.10
N CYS A 4 11.27 -6.77 36.67
CA CYS A 4 10.12 -5.91 36.29
C CYS A 4 10.21 -5.41 34.84
N ARG A 5 11.44 -5.19 34.35
CA ARG A 5 11.69 -4.74 32.98
C ARG A 5 11.43 -5.85 31.96
N MET A 6 11.74 -7.11 32.31
CA MET A 6 11.52 -8.28 31.44
C MET A 6 10.03 -8.63 31.29
N THR A 7 9.25 -8.55 32.36
CA THR A 7 7.79 -8.77 32.30
C THR A 7 7.09 -7.67 31.51
N GLU A 8 7.50 -6.41 31.65
CA GLU A 8 6.98 -5.33 30.79
C GLU A 8 7.38 -5.50 29.33
N LEU A 9 8.63 -5.90 29.05
CA LEU A 9 9.09 -6.16 27.68
C LEU A 9 8.26 -7.28 27.06
N ARG A 10 8.11 -8.41 27.77
CA ARG A 10 7.32 -9.56 27.33
C ARG A 10 5.85 -9.18 27.10
N ARG A 11 5.25 -8.39 28.00
CA ARG A 11 3.88 -7.90 27.86
C ARG A 11 3.72 -7.00 26.62
N ARG A 12 4.67 -6.08 26.39
CA ARG A 12 4.68 -5.23 25.18
C ARG A 12 4.82 -6.05 23.91
N TRP A 13 5.71 -7.04 23.88
CA TRP A 13 5.86 -7.97 22.75
C TRP A 13 4.62 -8.83 22.53
N SER A 14 3.96 -9.30 23.58
CA SER A 14 2.68 -10.03 23.48
C SER A 14 1.56 -9.16 22.90
N SER A 15 1.44 -7.91 23.34
CA SER A 15 0.48 -6.97 22.77
C SER A 15 0.80 -6.63 21.31
N LEU A 16 2.08 -6.45 20.97
CA LEU A 16 2.52 -6.22 19.59
C LEU A 16 2.22 -7.44 18.71
N ALA A 17 2.50 -8.64 19.20
CA ALA A 17 2.21 -9.88 18.49
C ALA A 17 0.68 -10.06 18.30
N LEU A 18 -0.13 -9.76 19.31
CA LEU A 18 -1.59 -9.89 19.21
C LEU A 18 -2.21 -8.95 18.16
N VAL A 19 -1.55 -7.82 17.87
CA VAL A 19 -2.00 -6.87 16.84
C VAL A 19 -1.38 -7.20 15.47
N VAL A 20 -0.09 -7.52 15.43
CA VAL A 20 0.66 -7.71 14.17
C VAL A 20 0.41 -9.09 13.58
N VAL A 21 0.36 -10.15 14.39
CA VAL A 21 0.24 -11.54 13.90
C VAL A 21 -1.06 -11.77 13.13
N PRO A 22 -2.24 -11.31 13.59
CA PRO A 22 -3.46 -11.43 12.80
C PRO A 22 -3.36 -10.66 11.48
N GLY A 23 -2.80 -9.46 11.47
CA GLY A 23 -2.60 -8.70 10.22
C GLY A 23 -1.67 -9.42 9.24
N PHE A 24 -0.59 -10.01 9.75
CA PHE A 24 0.39 -10.75 8.96
C PHE A 24 -0.15 -12.09 8.43
N ILE A 25 -1.15 -12.69 9.09
CA ILE A 25 -1.79 -13.94 8.67
C ILE A 25 -3.00 -13.67 7.76
N LEU A 26 -3.87 -12.74 8.15
CA LEU A 26 -5.11 -12.44 7.44
C LEU A 26 -4.84 -11.73 6.11
N SER A 27 -3.78 -10.92 6.00
CA SER A 27 -3.47 -10.24 4.74
C SER A 27 -3.03 -11.22 3.63
N PRO A 28 -2.06 -12.13 3.82
CA PRO A 28 -1.76 -13.16 2.83
C PRO A 28 -2.95 -14.09 2.57
N LEU A 29 -3.70 -14.48 3.61
CA LEU A 29 -4.88 -15.33 3.42
C LEU A 29 -5.95 -14.65 2.57
N TRP A 30 -6.20 -13.35 2.75
CA TRP A 30 -7.15 -12.60 1.92
C TRP A 30 -6.68 -12.50 0.47
N VAL A 31 -5.38 -12.25 0.26
CA VAL A 31 -4.79 -12.20 -1.08
C VAL A 31 -4.88 -13.55 -1.78
N LEU A 32 -4.58 -14.64 -1.08
CA LEU A 32 -4.68 -16.00 -1.59
C LEU A 32 -6.13 -16.41 -1.86
N ALA A 33 -7.05 -16.18 -0.91
CA ALA A 33 -8.42 -16.67 -0.97
C ALA A 33 -9.34 -15.91 -1.95
N VAL A 34 -9.05 -14.66 -2.28
CA VAL A 34 -10.00 -13.81 -3.04
C VAL A 34 -9.40 -13.16 -4.27
N SER A 35 -8.15 -12.72 -4.22
CA SER A 35 -7.60 -11.85 -5.27
C SER A 35 -6.68 -12.59 -6.25
N ALA A 36 -5.82 -13.47 -5.76
CA ALA A 36 -4.86 -14.19 -6.59
C ALA A 36 -5.54 -15.30 -7.41
N GLU A 37 -6.39 -16.12 -6.78
CA GLU A 37 -6.96 -17.30 -7.42
C GLU A 37 -7.95 -16.95 -8.55
N ILE A 38 -8.85 -15.99 -8.32
CA ILE A 38 -9.82 -15.52 -9.33
C ILE A 38 -9.11 -14.81 -10.49
N ALA A 39 -8.07 -14.03 -10.19
CA ALA A 39 -7.40 -13.24 -11.21
C ALA A 39 -6.37 -14.08 -12.01
N ALA A 40 -5.73 -15.07 -11.38
CA ALA A 40 -4.94 -16.10 -12.05
C ALA A 40 -5.82 -16.99 -12.93
N TRP A 41 -7.01 -17.39 -12.45
CA TRP A 41 -7.99 -18.13 -13.25
C TRP A 41 -8.41 -17.35 -14.51
N ARG A 42 -8.69 -16.05 -14.39
CA ARG A 42 -9.02 -15.18 -15.55
C ARG A 42 -7.86 -15.04 -16.54
N LEU A 43 -6.61 -14.98 -16.08
CA LEU A 43 -5.44 -14.93 -16.96
C LEU A 43 -5.17 -16.27 -17.65
N LEU A 44 -5.39 -17.38 -16.94
CA LEU A 44 -5.27 -18.74 -17.47
C LEU A 44 -6.30 -18.99 -18.58
N GLU A 45 -7.56 -18.57 -18.38
CA GLU A 45 -8.61 -18.72 -19.38
C GLU A 45 -8.51 -17.70 -20.53
N GLY A 46 -8.05 -16.48 -20.25
CA GLY A 46 -7.99 -15.39 -21.23
C GLY A 46 -6.81 -15.45 -22.20
N GLU A 47 -5.63 -15.94 -21.78
CA GLU A 47 -4.39 -15.84 -22.56
C GLU A 47 -3.63 -17.17 -22.73
N THR A 48 -4.20 -18.31 -22.29
CA THR A 48 -3.61 -19.67 -22.46
C THR A 48 -2.18 -19.83 -21.93
N HIS A 49 -1.85 -19.20 -20.80
CA HIS A 49 -0.54 -19.37 -20.16
C HIS A 49 -0.39 -20.76 -19.50
N PRO A 50 0.83 -21.34 -19.45
CA PRO A 50 1.08 -22.57 -18.69
C PRO A 50 0.70 -22.40 -17.21
N ARG A 51 0.11 -23.44 -16.60
CA ARG A 51 -0.28 -23.41 -15.18
C ARG A 51 0.91 -23.18 -14.23
N GLU A 52 2.09 -23.64 -14.63
CA GLU A 52 3.35 -23.46 -13.91
C GLU A 52 3.70 -21.98 -13.71
N HIS A 53 3.26 -21.09 -14.62
CA HIS A 53 3.42 -19.63 -14.48
C HIS A 53 2.59 -19.04 -13.34
N PHE A 54 1.81 -19.81 -12.59
CA PHE A 54 1.04 -19.34 -11.45
C PHE A 54 1.27 -20.17 -10.19
N ASP A 55 2.18 -21.15 -10.24
CA ASP A 55 2.61 -21.91 -9.06
C ASP A 55 3.68 -21.11 -8.30
N PRO A 56 3.40 -20.67 -7.05
CA PRO A 56 4.35 -19.88 -6.27
C PRO A 56 5.65 -20.62 -5.96
N LEU A 57 5.59 -21.94 -5.71
CA LEU A 57 6.77 -22.73 -5.37
C LEU A 57 7.69 -22.89 -6.57
N TRP A 58 7.09 -23.16 -7.74
CA TRP A 58 7.83 -23.24 -8.99
C TRP A 58 8.47 -21.88 -9.34
N LYS A 59 7.75 -20.77 -9.18
CA LYS A 59 8.31 -19.43 -9.41
C LYS A 59 9.43 -19.06 -8.44
N LEU A 60 9.36 -19.49 -7.19
CA LEU A 60 10.45 -19.28 -6.24
C LEU A 60 11.72 -20.02 -6.69
N ALA A 61 11.59 -21.25 -7.22
CA ALA A 61 12.71 -21.96 -7.83
C ALA A 61 13.23 -21.25 -9.08
N TYR A 62 12.33 -20.79 -9.96
CA TYR A 62 12.70 -19.99 -11.13
C TYR A 62 13.44 -18.69 -10.76
N MET A 63 13.03 -17.99 -9.70
CA MET A 63 13.71 -16.78 -9.22
C MET A 63 15.13 -17.07 -8.72
N TRP A 64 15.40 -18.28 -8.23
CA TRP A 64 16.76 -18.69 -7.86
C TRP A 64 17.67 -18.78 -9.09
N GLU A 65 17.14 -19.29 -10.20
CA GLU A 65 17.84 -19.38 -11.49
C GLU A 65 17.95 -18.02 -12.21
N HIS A 66 16.95 -17.14 -12.00
CA HIS A 66 16.84 -15.83 -12.65
C HIS A 66 16.64 -14.69 -11.63
N PRO A 67 17.65 -14.35 -10.81
CA PRO A 67 17.50 -13.44 -9.67
C PRO A 67 17.16 -11.99 -10.06
N LEU A 68 17.47 -11.58 -11.31
CA LEU A 68 17.20 -10.23 -11.80
C LEU A 68 15.81 -10.07 -12.44
N HIS A 69 15.09 -11.16 -12.72
CA HIS A 69 13.81 -11.04 -13.43
C HIS A 69 12.78 -10.29 -12.58
N PHE A 70 12.62 -10.65 -11.30
CA PHE A 70 11.69 -9.94 -10.42
C PHE A 70 12.05 -8.46 -10.20
N PRO A 71 13.29 -8.10 -9.81
CA PRO A 71 13.66 -6.69 -9.61
C PRO A 71 13.45 -5.83 -10.87
N LEU A 72 13.80 -6.36 -12.05
CA LEU A 72 13.59 -5.65 -13.32
C LEU A 72 12.11 -5.51 -13.65
N ALA A 73 11.32 -6.58 -13.49
CA ALA A 73 9.87 -6.53 -13.72
C ALA A 73 9.15 -5.57 -12.76
N ALA A 74 9.57 -5.53 -11.49
CA ALA A 74 9.05 -4.59 -10.51
C ALA A 74 9.44 -3.15 -10.86
N TRP A 75 10.67 -2.93 -11.33
CA TRP A 75 11.14 -1.63 -11.78
C TRP A 75 10.40 -1.12 -13.01
N THR A 76 10.19 -1.97 -14.02
CA THR A 76 9.40 -1.64 -15.22
C THR A 76 7.95 -1.30 -14.84
N ALA A 77 7.34 -2.08 -13.95
CA ALA A 77 5.99 -1.81 -13.48
C ALA A 77 5.89 -0.46 -12.75
N LEU A 78 6.89 -0.07 -11.95
CA LEU A 78 6.92 1.21 -11.26
C LEU A 78 7.15 2.40 -12.19
N THR A 79 8.06 2.27 -13.15
CA THR A 79 8.52 3.41 -13.98
C THR A 79 7.67 3.64 -15.23
N VAL A 80 7.14 2.57 -15.83
CA VAL A 80 6.37 2.64 -17.07
C VAL A 80 4.86 2.65 -16.79
N TRP A 81 4.42 1.95 -15.75
CA TRP A 81 2.99 1.73 -15.45
C TRP A 81 2.54 2.36 -14.11
N GLY A 82 3.45 3.05 -13.42
CA GLY A 82 3.22 3.59 -12.08
C GLY A 82 2.29 4.80 -12.01
N ASP A 83 2.07 5.51 -13.12
CA ASP A 83 1.30 6.76 -13.15
C ASP A 83 -0.12 6.61 -12.58
N ARG A 84 -0.73 5.43 -12.78
CA ARG A 84 -2.09 5.13 -12.32
C ARG A 84 -2.16 4.74 -10.85
N LEU A 85 -1.06 4.26 -10.25
CA LEU A 85 -1.02 3.85 -8.84
C LEU A 85 -1.38 5.01 -7.91
N TRP A 86 -0.95 6.21 -8.28
CA TRP A 86 -1.26 7.45 -7.59
C TRP A 86 -2.78 7.72 -7.52
N GLN A 87 -3.48 7.60 -8.65
CA GLN A 87 -4.93 7.84 -8.72
C GLN A 87 -5.69 6.76 -7.96
N GLU A 88 -5.24 5.51 -8.06
CA GLU A 88 -5.83 4.37 -7.36
C GLU A 88 -5.61 4.40 -5.85
N LEU A 89 -4.52 5.00 -5.39
CA LEU A 89 -4.24 5.23 -3.97
C LEU A 89 -5.24 6.22 -3.37
N ILE A 90 -5.60 7.26 -4.11
CA ILE A 90 -6.58 8.27 -3.68
C ILE A 90 -8.00 7.74 -3.84
N GLY A 91 -8.33 7.23 -5.02
CA GLY A 91 -9.64 6.72 -5.35
C GLY A 91 -9.87 6.65 -6.85
N ILE A 92 -9.87 5.45 -7.41
CA ILE A 92 -10.68 5.10 -8.58
C ILE A 92 -11.74 4.14 -8.06
N LEU A 93 -13.02 4.54 -8.15
CA LEU A 93 -14.12 3.81 -7.56
C LEU A 93 -14.62 2.70 -8.51
N GLY A 94 -15.51 1.84 -8.00
CA GLY A 94 -16.06 0.73 -8.78
C GLY A 94 -15.01 -0.33 -9.13
N TRP A 95 -15.03 -0.81 -10.37
CA TRP A 95 -14.05 -1.72 -10.94
C TRP A 95 -12.95 -0.93 -11.69
N GLN A 96 -12.38 0.09 -11.03
CA GLN A 96 -11.38 1.01 -11.61
C GLN A 96 -11.88 1.80 -12.83
N ASP A 97 -13.19 2.01 -12.93
CA ASP A 97 -13.88 2.64 -14.06
C ASP A 97 -14.43 4.03 -13.71
N ILE A 98 -14.64 4.30 -12.42
CA ILE A 98 -15.20 5.58 -11.96
C ILE A 98 -14.06 6.47 -11.46
N LEU A 99 -13.58 7.36 -12.35
CA LEU A 99 -12.57 8.35 -12.01
C LEU A 99 -13.19 9.53 -11.25
N LEU A 100 -12.44 10.04 -10.27
CA LEU A 100 -12.76 11.31 -9.63
C LEU A 100 -12.40 12.48 -10.57
N PRO A 101 -12.99 13.67 -10.37
CA PRO A 101 -12.56 14.86 -11.08
C PRO A 101 -11.04 15.10 -10.93
N PRO A 102 -10.31 15.50 -12.00
CA PRO A 102 -8.85 15.62 -11.96
C PRO A 102 -8.29 16.50 -10.83
N TRP A 103 -9.00 17.58 -10.50
CA TRP A 103 -8.61 18.50 -9.43
C TRP A 103 -8.68 17.84 -8.05
N THR A 104 -9.57 16.86 -7.84
CA THR A 104 -9.73 16.14 -6.57
C THR A 104 -8.45 15.40 -6.22
N TYR A 105 -7.82 14.74 -7.19
CA TYR A 105 -6.57 14.03 -6.99
C TYR A 105 -5.47 14.97 -6.50
N PHE A 106 -5.36 16.16 -7.09
CA PHE A 106 -4.39 17.16 -6.66
C PHE A 106 -4.66 17.65 -5.23
N VAL A 107 -5.90 18.05 -4.92
CA VAL A 107 -6.24 18.62 -3.61
C VAL A 107 -6.10 17.59 -2.49
N LEU A 108 -6.61 16.36 -2.68
CA LEU A 108 -6.49 15.30 -1.67
C LEU A 108 -5.03 14.94 -1.37
N THR A 109 -4.15 15.14 -2.33
CA THR A 109 -2.73 14.87 -2.17
C THR A 109 -2.00 15.91 -1.38
N VAL A 110 -2.34 17.17 -1.63
CA VAL A 110 -1.88 18.25 -0.77
C VAL A 110 -2.28 17.94 0.67
N PHE A 111 -3.52 17.51 0.92
CA PHE A 111 -3.93 17.12 2.28
C PHE A 111 -3.20 15.89 2.83
N LEU A 112 -3.05 14.82 2.03
CA LEU A 112 -2.33 13.60 2.43
C LEU A 112 -0.86 13.88 2.77
N VAL A 113 -0.23 14.85 2.11
CA VAL A 113 1.16 15.24 2.38
C VAL A 113 1.25 16.21 3.56
N LEU A 114 0.34 17.18 3.67
CA LEU A 114 0.38 18.20 4.74
C LEU A 114 0.15 17.60 6.13
N VAL A 115 -0.77 16.64 6.25
CA VAL A 115 -1.12 16.02 7.53
C VAL A 115 0.10 15.42 8.26
N PRO A 116 0.96 14.62 7.62
CA PRO A 116 2.15 14.07 8.25
C PRO A 116 3.31 15.05 8.45
N LEU A 117 3.25 16.32 8.02
CA LEU A 117 4.37 17.26 8.23
C LEU A 117 4.50 17.74 9.70
N GLN A 118 3.53 17.42 10.55
CA GLN A 118 3.56 17.82 11.95
C GLN A 118 4.76 17.20 12.66
N LYS A 119 5.52 18.06 13.34
CA LYS A 119 6.64 17.67 14.19
C LYS A 119 6.24 16.60 15.21
N LEU A 120 6.99 15.51 15.21
CA LEU A 120 6.98 14.52 16.28
C LEU A 120 7.85 15.02 17.44
N ASN A 121 7.27 15.06 18.65
CA ASN A 121 8.00 15.37 19.89
C ASN A 121 8.84 14.17 20.33
N LEU A 122 9.92 13.91 19.59
CA LEU A 122 10.87 12.84 19.83
C LEU A 122 12.28 13.40 19.89
N ASP A 123 13.11 12.82 20.76
CA ASP A 123 14.54 13.10 20.79
C ASP A 123 15.20 12.74 19.45
N GLY A 124 16.29 13.42 19.08
CA GLY A 124 16.93 13.27 17.77
C GLY A 124 17.31 11.82 17.43
N ALA A 125 17.88 11.08 18.38
CA ALA A 125 18.25 9.68 18.19
C ALA A 125 17.04 8.74 18.04
N VAL A 126 15.97 8.99 18.80
CA VAL A 126 14.72 8.23 18.73
C VAL A 126 14.02 8.51 17.40
N ARG A 127 13.97 9.77 16.98
CA ARG A 127 13.39 10.19 15.71
C ARG A 127 14.09 9.52 14.52
N ALA A 128 15.42 9.51 14.50
CA ALA A 128 16.19 8.83 13.45
C ALA A 128 15.88 7.32 13.41
N ARG A 129 15.81 6.67 14.58
CA ARG A 129 15.45 5.26 14.66
C ARG A 129 14.03 5.00 14.15
N VAL A 130 13.06 5.85 14.51
CA VAL A 130 11.69 5.76 14.02
C VAL A 130 11.67 5.89 12.50
N ALA A 131 12.37 6.88 11.94
CA ALA A 131 12.47 7.09 10.49
C ALA A 131 13.01 5.86 9.76
N VAL A 132 14.08 5.25 10.28
CA VAL A 132 14.66 4.04 9.67
C VAL A 132 13.67 2.88 9.74
N ILE A 133 13.04 2.64 10.89
CA ILE A 133 12.12 1.51 11.07
C ILE A 133 10.89 1.68 10.17
N THR A 134 10.29 2.87 10.13
CA THR A 134 9.09 3.11 9.33
C THR A 134 9.40 3.14 7.84
N GLY A 135 10.54 3.72 7.43
CA GLY A 135 11.01 3.69 6.06
C GLY A 135 11.27 2.27 5.56
N LEU A 136 11.96 1.44 6.34
CA LEU A 136 12.17 0.02 6.03
C LEU A 136 10.86 -0.77 6.00
N ALA A 137 9.92 -0.46 6.89
CA ALA A 137 8.60 -1.11 6.89
C ALA A 137 7.80 -0.78 5.63
N VAL A 138 7.80 0.49 5.19
CA VAL A 138 7.14 0.90 3.94
C VAL A 138 7.81 0.24 2.74
N LEU A 139 9.15 0.27 2.65
CA LEU A 139 9.88 -0.38 1.58
C LEU A 139 9.61 -1.89 1.55
N GLY A 140 9.69 -2.56 2.69
CA GLY A 140 9.42 -3.99 2.81
C GLY A 140 7.98 -4.35 2.42
N TYR A 141 7.00 -3.51 2.78
CA TYR A 141 5.62 -3.67 2.35
C TYR A 141 5.48 -3.56 0.83
N VAL A 142 6.06 -2.52 0.22
CA VAL A 142 6.04 -2.32 -1.24
C VAL A 142 6.64 -3.53 -1.95
N VAL A 143 7.84 -3.96 -1.55
CA VAL A 143 8.51 -5.14 -2.12
C VAL A 143 7.65 -6.40 -1.97
N THR A 144 7.02 -6.59 -0.81
CA THR A 144 6.16 -7.76 -0.54
C THR A 144 4.92 -7.77 -1.43
N VAL A 145 4.25 -6.62 -1.63
CA VAL A 145 3.09 -6.52 -2.53
C VAL A 145 3.51 -6.91 -3.95
N TYR A 146 4.58 -6.30 -4.47
CA TYR A 146 5.09 -6.63 -5.80
C TYR A 146 5.50 -8.10 -5.92
N LEU A 147 6.14 -8.67 -4.90
CA LEU A 147 6.55 -10.06 -4.88
C LEU A 147 5.34 -11.00 -4.92
N ILE A 148 4.30 -10.74 -4.12
CA ILE A 148 3.09 -11.57 -4.13
C ILE A 148 2.45 -11.55 -5.51
N PHE A 149 2.28 -10.37 -6.13
CA PHE A 149 1.72 -10.28 -7.49
C PHE A 149 2.63 -10.88 -8.56
N PHE A 150 3.95 -10.82 -8.38
CA PHE A 150 4.85 -11.54 -9.27
C PHE A 150 4.65 -13.06 -9.16
N LEU A 151 4.59 -13.59 -7.93
CA LEU A 151 4.44 -15.02 -7.67
C LEU A 151 3.06 -15.57 -8.08
N THR A 152 1.98 -14.88 -7.75
CA THR A 152 0.64 -15.46 -7.87
C THR A 152 -0.14 -14.98 -9.09
N TYR A 153 0.28 -13.88 -9.72
CA TYR A 153 -0.53 -13.22 -10.76
C TYR A 153 0.21 -12.95 -12.07
N THR A 154 1.51 -12.68 -12.04
CA THR A 154 2.25 -12.25 -13.24
C THR A 154 2.79 -13.44 -14.04
N PRO A 155 2.42 -13.63 -15.31
CA PRO A 155 3.02 -14.63 -16.17
C PRO A 155 4.49 -14.30 -16.49
N LEU A 156 5.33 -15.32 -16.71
CA LEU A 156 6.78 -15.13 -16.94
C LEU A 156 7.15 -14.52 -18.30
N ASN A 157 6.24 -14.50 -19.27
CA ASN A 157 6.46 -13.91 -20.59
C ASN A 157 6.17 -12.41 -20.64
N VAL A 158 5.82 -11.80 -19.50
CA VAL A 158 5.57 -10.37 -19.36
C VAL A 158 6.75 -9.72 -18.64
N ASP A 159 7.18 -8.56 -19.13
CA ASP A 159 8.34 -7.80 -18.66
C ASP A 159 8.09 -6.91 -17.43
N HIS A 160 6.88 -6.97 -16.86
CA HIS A 160 6.46 -6.16 -15.72
C HIS A 160 5.50 -6.92 -14.81
N VAL A 161 5.52 -6.58 -13.51
CA VAL A 161 4.57 -7.12 -12.54
C VAL A 161 3.16 -6.58 -12.83
N ARG A 162 2.20 -7.48 -13.06
CA ARG A 162 0.80 -7.14 -13.30
C ARG A 162 0.00 -7.13 -12.00
N GLY A 163 -1.18 -6.50 -12.03
CA GLY A 163 -2.20 -6.62 -10.99
C GLY A 163 -1.95 -5.80 -9.73
N VAL A 164 -0.79 -5.14 -9.61
CA VAL A 164 -0.51 -4.18 -8.55
C VAL A 164 -1.39 -2.94 -8.74
N GLN A 165 -2.05 -2.53 -7.67
CA GLN A 165 -2.95 -1.37 -7.66
C GLN A 165 -2.65 -0.43 -6.50
N GLY A 166 -2.90 0.86 -6.71
CA GLY A 166 -2.67 1.92 -5.73
C GLY A 166 -3.36 1.68 -4.38
N ARG A 167 -4.57 1.10 -4.41
CA ARG A 167 -5.37 0.81 -3.20
C ARG A 167 -4.67 -0.14 -2.22
N TYR A 168 -3.76 -0.99 -2.69
CA TYR A 168 -3.01 -1.88 -1.81
C TYR A 168 -2.04 -1.09 -0.91
N PHE A 169 -1.57 0.07 -1.36
CA PHE A 169 -0.65 0.91 -0.60
C PHE A 169 -1.32 1.78 0.46
N VAL A 170 -2.67 1.83 0.53
CA VAL A 170 -3.40 2.54 1.60
C VAL A 170 -2.98 2.04 2.98
N MET A 171 -2.71 0.74 3.13
CA MET A 171 -2.25 0.13 4.37
C MET A 171 -0.86 0.62 4.79
N ALA A 172 -0.02 1.07 3.84
CA ALA A 172 1.30 1.61 4.11
C ALA A 172 1.27 3.11 4.48
N LEU A 173 0.17 3.83 4.19
CA LEU A 173 0.07 5.28 4.42
C LEU A 173 0.34 5.71 5.87
N PRO A 174 -0.16 5.02 6.92
CA PRO A 174 0.15 5.43 8.30
C PRO A 174 1.65 5.33 8.62
N MET A 175 2.33 4.30 8.10
CA MET A 175 3.77 4.13 8.29
C MET A 175 4.56 5.16 7.48
N ALA A 176 4.12 5.45 6.25
CA ALA A 176 4.69 6.51 5.42
C ALA A 176 4.49 7.90 6.05
N ALA A 177 3.34 8.13 6.70
CA ALA A 177 3.05 9.35 7.43
C ALA A 177 4.00 9.54 8.61
N ILE A 178 4.23 8.50 9.42
CA ILE A 178 5.20 8.56 10.54
C ILE A 178 6.63 8.74 10.01
N PHE A 179 6.99 8.06 8.91
CA PHE A 179 8.26 8.27 8.24
C PHE A 179 8.45 9.74 7.85
N LEU A 180 7.50 10.35 7.14
CA LEU A 180 7.60 11.74 6.72
C LEU A 180 7.63 12.71 7.92
N ALA A 181 6.81 12.46 8.95
CA ALA A 181 6.78 13.23 10.18
C ALA A 181 8.11 13.15 10.96
N SER A 182 8.82 12.03 10.86
CA SER A 182 10.13 11.84 11.50
C SER A 182 11.29 12.46 10.71
N MET A 183 11.13 12.62 9.40
CA MET A 183 12.08 13.31 8.52
C MET A 183 11.92 14.83 8.57
N THR A 184 10.73 15.31 8.93
CA THR A 184 10.37 16.73 9.00
C THR A 184 10.39 17.23 10.44
N ASN A 185 10.64 18.53 10.62
CA ASN A 185 10.68 19.16 11.95
C ASN A 185 9.90 20.49 11.93
N ILE A 186 8.71 20.45 11.33
CA ILE A 186 7.85 21.61 11.12
C ILE A 186 6.78 21.63 12.21
N ASP A 187 6.73 22.71 12.99
CA ASP A 187 5.69 22.89 13.98
C ASP A 187 4.51 23.64 13.36
N LEU A 188 3.46 22.90 12.99
CA LEU A 188 2.24 23.47 12.43
C LEU A 188 1.23 23.75 13.56
N PRO A 189 0.35 24.76 13.39
CA PRO A 189 -0.73 24.98 14.34
C PRO A 189 -1.64 23.75 14.41
N ARG A 190 -1.83 23.19 15.61
CA ARG A 190 -2.65 21.97 15.81
C ARG A 190 -4.07 22.10 15.23
N GLY A 191 -4.66 23.30 15.31
CA GLY A 191 -5.96 23.60 14.70
C GLY A 191 -5.93 23.47 13.18
N ALA A 192 -4.87 23.96 12.52
CA ALA A 192 -4.73 23.87 11.07
C ALA A 192 -4.60 22.42 10.59
N LEU A 193 -3.85 21.58 11.33
CA LEU A 193 -3.74 20.16 11.01
C LEU A 193 -5.09 19.43 11.11
N ALA A 194 -5.80 19.63 12.23
CA ALA A 194 -7.12 19.02 12.43
C ALA A 194 -8.11 19.48 11.36
N THR A 195 -8.15 20.78 11.05
CA THR A 195 -8.98 21.33 9.97
C THR A 195 -8.61 20.74 8.62
N THR A 196 -7.32 20.57 8.30
CA THR A 196 -6.84 19.97 7.05
C THR A 196 -7.31 18.52 6.92
N ALA A 197 -7.16 17.72 7.99
CA ALA A 197 -7.59 16.33 8.00
C ALA A 197 -9.12 16.18 7.86
N ILE A 198 -9.88 17.00 8.59
CA ILE A 198 -11.35 17.01 8.51
C ILE A 198 -11.81 17.46 7.13
N ALA A 199 -11.26 18.57 6.60
CA ALA A 199 -11.60 19.08 5.28
C ALA A 199 -11.27 18.06 4.19
N GLY A 200 -10.10 17.41 4.25
CA GLY A 200 -9.72 16.37 3.31
C GLY A 200 -10.61 15.13 3.38
N SER A 201 -10.98 14.69 4.59
CA SER A 201 -11.92 13.57 4.77
C SER A 201 -13.31 13.89 4.22
N LEU A 202 -13.85 15.08 4.51
CA LEU A 202 -15.13 15.53 3.98
C LEU A 202 -15.10 15.65 2.46
N LEU A 203 -14.07 16.27 1.90
CA LEU A 203 -13.90 16.44 0.46
C LEU A 203 -13.81 15.09 -0.26
N SER A 204 -13.04 14.15 0.30
CA SER A 204 -12.94 12.78 -0.23
C SER A 204 -14.30 12.09 -0.23
N GLY A 205 -15.06 12.17 0.88
CA GLY A 205 -16.40 11.60 0.97
C GLY A 205 -17.38 12.22 -0.03
N ILE A 206 -17.43 13.55 -0.12
CA ILE A 206 -18.33 14.28 -1.02
C ILE A 206 -18.03 13.95 -2.49
N THR A 207 -16.76 14.03 -2.88
CA THR A 207 -16.35 13.78 -4.27
C THR A 207 -16.57 12.32 -4.67
N SER A 208 -16.34 11.38 -3.75
CA SER A 208 -16.64 9.97 -3.99
C SER A 208 -18.14 9.72 -4.15
N PHE A 209 -18.95 10.28 -3.25
CA PHE A 209 -20.41 10.15 -3.32
C PHE A 209 -20.97 10.79 -4.60
N GLN A 210 -20.47 11.97 -4.97
CA GLN A 210 -20.87 12.65 -6.20
C GLN A 210 -20.49 11.83 -7.45
N ALA A 211 -19.28 11.26 -7.50
CA ALA A 211 -18.86 10.43 -8.63
C ALA A 211 -19.75 9.18 -8.78
N LEU A 212 -20.12 8.53 -7.67
CA LEU A 212 -21.05 7.39 -7.68
C LEU A 212 -22.45 7.81 -8.15
N LEU A 213 -22.98 8.92 -7.64
CA LEU A 213 -24.28 9.44 -8.07
C LEU A 213 -24.30 9.76 -9.56
N VAL A 214 -23.25 10.43 -10.06
CA VAL A 214 -23.17 10.78 -11.48
C VAL A 214 -23.14 9.51 -12.33
N THR A 215 -22.38 8.49 -11.92
CA THR A 215 -22.23 7.28 -12.74
C THR A 215 -23.49 6.40 -12.71
N HIS A 216 -24.15 6.27 -11.56
CA HIS A 216 -25.28 5.35 -11.39
C HIS A 216 -26.66 5.98 -11.60
N TRP A 217 -26.80 7.28 -11.39
CA TRP A 217 -28.09 7.99 -11.43
C TRP A 217 -28.21 8.98 -12.58
N SER A 218 -27.11 9.32 -13.28
CA SER A 218 -27.18 10.02 -14.56
C SER A 218 -27.34 9.01 -15.69
N VAL A 219 -28.50 8.37 -15.75
CA VAL A 219 -28.99 7.82 -17.01
C VAL A 219 -29.87 8.93 -17.62
N PRO A 220 -29.68 9.30 -18.91
CA PRO A 220 -30.55 10.27 -19.58
C PRO A 220 -32.03 9.83 -19.59
#